data_AF-A0A034WLV6-F1
#
_entry.id   AF-A0A034WLV6-F1
#
_cell.length_a   1.000
_cell.length_b   1.000
_cell.length_c   1.000
_cell.angle_alpha   90.00
_cell.angle_beta   90.00
_cell.angle_gamma   90.00
#
_symmetry.space_group_name_H-M   'P 1'
#
loop_
_entity.id
_entity.type
_entity.pdbx_description
1 polymer ?
#
loop_
_entity_poly.entity_id
_entity_poly.type
_entity_poly.pdbx_seq_one_letter_code
_entity_poly.pdbx_strand_id
1 'polypeptide(L)'
;MSTNGEAEFLPKRKRYNPQKRWKVAEEKALIEFLLENRDFEKPSARLFYNRFANEKQILVEWKSARSKVRNMRPTYNKAKEWEGSTGAGCMDGDTIKSVLLKKFRYFYEFDDIFGARLNACAVVEEIMESADTTIEVLSPVQIEIPVVNETVTTPR
;
A
#
# COMPACT_ATOMS: atom_id res chain seq x y z
N MET A 1 -14.78 4.81 -49.02
CA MET A 1 -15.26 5.60 -47.88
C MET A 1 -14.57 5.06 -46.64
N SER A 2 -13.57 5.75 -46.11
CA SER A 2 -12.85 5.30 -44.91
C SER A 2 -12.81 6.45 -43.91
N THR A 3 -13.46 6.26 -42.77
CA THR A 3 -13.53 7.20 -41.66
C THR A 3 -12.25 7.12 -40.84
N ASN A 4 -11.53 8.24 -40.76
CA ASN A 4 -10.41 8.43 -39.85
C ASN A 4 -10.92 8.34 -38.40
N GLY A 5 -10.35 7.43 -37.61
CA GLY A 5 -10.58 7.38 -36.16
C GLY A 5 -9.82 8.52 -35.50
N GLU A 6 -10.55 9.55 -35.04
CA GLU A 6 -10.00 10.59 -34.17
C GLU A 6 -9.58 9.96 -32.84
N ALA A 7 -8.28 10.06 -32.54
CA ALA A 7 -7.77 9.78 -31.21
C ALA A 7 -8.25 10.89 -30.27
N GLU A 8 -9.24 10.59 -29.44
CA GLU A 8 -9.74 11.51 -28.42
C GLU A 8 -8.62 11.93 -27.47
N PHE A 9 -8.30 13.22 -27.45
CA PHE A 9 -7.33 13.80 -26.53
C PHE A 9 -7.90 13.78 -25.10
N LEU A 10 -7.56 12.76 -24.34
CA LEU A 10 -7.88 12.73 -22.90
C LEU A 10 -7.15 13.89 -22.19
N PRO A 11 -7.86 14.73 -21.42
CA PRO A 11 -7.26 15.86 -20.74
C PRO A 11 -6.21 15.40 -19.72
N LYS A 12 -5.00 15.96 -19.83
CA LYS A 12 -3.90 15.70 -18.90
C LYS A 12 -4.28 16.15 -17.49
N ARG A 13 -4.39 15.20 -16.55
CA ARG A 13 -4.64 15.47 -15.12
C ARG A 13 -3.59 16.43 -14.55
N LYS A 14 -4.02 17.63 -14.10
CA LYS A 14 -3.18 18.56 -13.35
C LYS A 14 -3.12 18.12 -11.89
N ARG A 15 -1.90 17.95 -11.36
CA ARG A 15 -1.68 17.62 -9.93
C ARG A 15 -1.46 18.92 -9.17
N TYR A 16 -2.33 19.21 -8.21
CA TYR A 16 -2.27 20.43 -7.40
C TYR A 16 -1.48 20.24 -6.10
N ASN A 17 -1.37 18.99 -5.59
CA ASN A 17 -0.69 18.75 -4.33
C ASN A 17 0.83 18.60 -4.50
N PRO A 18 1.64 19.35 -3.74
CA PRO A 18 3.08 19.16 -3.74
C PRO A 18 3.41 17.75 -3.25
N GLN A 19 4.20 17.02 -4.05
CA GLN A 19 4.62 15.68 -3.68
C GLN A 19 5.63 15.77 -2.52
N LYS A 20 5.38 15.06 -1.42
CA LYS A 20 6.35 14.96 -0.32
C LYS A 20 7.69 14.47 -0.88
N ARG A 21 8.75 15.24 -0.65
CA ARG A 21 10.13 14.82 -0.93
C ARG A 21 10.59 13.96 0.25
N TRP A 22 10.71 12.66 0.01
CA TRP A 22 11.16 11.71 1.02
C TRP A 22 12.66 11.84 1.24
N LYS A 23 13.09 12.02 2.49
CA LYS A 23 14.49 11.94 2.87
C LYS A 23 14.91 10.48 2.95
N VAL A 24 16.19 10.23 2.70
CA VAL A 24 16.80 8.90 2.81
C VAL A 24 16.55 8.26 4.19
N ALA A 25 16.60 9.05 5.27
CA ALA A 25 16.31 8.58 6.62
C ALA A 25 14.83 8.18 6.80
N GLU A 26 13.89 8.95 6.24
CA GLU A 26 12.46 8.63 6.30
C GLU A 26 12.13 7.36 5.50
N GLU A 27 12.76 7.19 4.33
CA GLU A 27 12.63 5.97 3.53
C GLU A 27 13.13 4.76 4.32
N LYS A 28 14.30 4.88 4.96
CA LYS A 28 14.88 3.79 5.76
C LYS A 28 13.96 3.42 6.91
N ALA A 29 13.47 4.41 7.67
CA ALA A 29 12.56 4.20 8.79
C ALA A 29 11.24 3.53 8.34
N LEU A 30 10.75 3.86 7.14
CA LEU A 30 9.58 3.20 6.56
C LEU A 30 9.86 1.72 6.29
N ILE A 31 11.02 1.39 5.70
CA ILE A 31 11.35 -0.01 5.37
C ILE A 31 11.60 -0.83 6.63
N GLU A 32 12.33 -0.28 7.61
CA GLU A 32 12.54 -0.90 8.92
C GLU A 32 11.19 -1.19 9.60
N PHE A 33 10.25 -0.23 9.59
CA PHE A 33 8.92 -0.44 10.14
C PHE A 33 8.14 -1.55 9.41
N LEU A 34 8.28 -1.68 8.08
CA LEU A 34 7.66 -2.79 7.33
C LEU A 34 8.27 -4.15 7.68
N LEU A 35 9.58 -4.22 7.92
CA LEU A 35 10.28 -5.43 8.34
C LEU A 35 9.86 -5.87 9.75
N GLU A 36 9.77 -4.92 10.68
CA GLU A 36 9.31 -5.12 12.06
C GLU A 36 7.85 -5.60 12.10
N ASN A 37 7.03 -5.15 11.14
CA ASN A 37 5.59 -5.41 11.10
C ASN A 37 5.20 -6.23 9.87
N ARG A 38 5.60 -7.50 9.86
CA ARG A 38 5.35 -8.43 8.75
C ARG A 38 3.86 -8.64 8.45
N ASP A 39 2.97 -8.40 9.41
CA ASP A 39 1.52 -8.34 9.22
C ASP A 39 1.13 -7.06 8.47
N PHE A 40 1.43 -7.05 7.18
CA PHE A 40 1.27 -5.91 6.29
C PHE A 40 -0.20 -5.47 6.19
N GLU A 41 -0.47 -4.21 6.53
CA GLU A 41 -1.74 -3.48 6.29
C GLU A 41 -3.03 -4.10 6.87
N LYS A 42 -2.96 -5.09 7.78
CA LYS A 42 -4.14 -5.67 8.44
C LYS A 42 -4.46 -4.95 9.77
N PRO A 43 -5.72 -4.57 10.06
CA PRO A 43 -6.92 -4.66 9.21
C PRO A 43 -7.08 -3.48 8.24
N SER A 44 -6.35 -2.38 8.42
CA SER A 44 -6.44 -1.20 7.57
C SER A 44 -5.08 -0.54 7.36
N ALA A 45 -4.76 -0.24 6.09
CA ALA A 45 -3.58 0.54 5.72
C ALA A 45 -3.54 1.91 6.41
N ARG A 46 -4.70 2.54 6.65
CA ARG A 46 -4.78 3.83 7.35
C ARG A 46 -4.19 3.75 8.75
N LEU A 47 -4.63 2.75 9.54
CA LEU A 47 -4.13 2.56 10.91
C LEU A 47 -2.64 2.20 10.91
N PHE A 48 -2.24 1.31 10.00
CA PHE A 48 -0.86 0.85 9.88
C PHE A 48 0.13 1.99 9.60
N TYR A 49 -0.13 2.83 8.59
CA TYR A 49 0.78 3.93 8.26
C TYR A 49 0.64 5.15 9.17
N ASN A 50 -0.52 5.35 9.81
CA ASN A 50 -0.62 6.35 10.88
C ASN A 50 0.23 5.94 12.08
N ARG A 51 0.25 4.64 12.42
CA ARG A 51 1.14 4.11 13.47
C ARG A 51 2.61 4.36 13.13
N PHE A 52 3.02 4.09 11.88
CA PHE A 52 4.36 4.44 11.40
C PHE A 52 4.70 5.92 11.61
N ALA A 53 3.82 6.83 11.17
CA ALA A 53 4.02 8.26 11.28
C ALA A 53 4.20 8.69 12.75
N ASN A 54 3.41 8.12 13.66
CA ASN A 54 3.48 8.40 15.09
C ASN A 54 4.73 7.81 15.75
N GLU A 55 5.07 6.54 15.50
CA GLU A 55 6.20 5.87 16.14
C GLU A 55 7.54 6.46 15.70
N LYS A 56 7.71 6.72 14.40
CA LYS A 56 8.95 7.27 13.86
C LYS A 56 8.97 8.81 13.87
N GLN A 57 7.91 9.46 14.39
CA GLN A 57 7.76 10.91 14.49
C GLN A 57 7.94 11.63 13.13
N ILE A 58 7.37 11.04 12.07
CA ILE A 58 7.44 11.57 10.71
C ILE A 58 6.11 12.21 10.35
N LEU A 59 6.14 13.49 10.00
CA LEU A 59 4.99 14.21 9.46
C LEU A 59 4.69 13.71 8.03
N VAL A 60 3.86 12.68 7.93
CA VAL A 60 3.42 12.12 6.66
C VAL A 60 1.99 11.60 6.77
N GLU A 61 1.17 11.90 5.76
CA GLU A 61 -0.16 11.31 5.66
C GLU A 61 -0.04 9.82 5.27
N TRP A 62 -0.88 8.96 5.85
CA TRP A 62 -0.92 7.53 5.54
C TRP A 62 -1.00 7.22 4.03
N LYS A 63 -1.75 8.03 3.26
CA LYS A 63 -1.84 7.90 1.79
C LYS A 63 -0.49 8.11 1.11
N SER A 64 0.28 9.08 1.59
CA SER A 64 1.61 9.38 1.07
C SER A 64 2.61 8.26 1.38
N ALA A 65 2.57 7.72 2.61
CA ALA A 65 3.40 6.56 2.99
C ALA A 65 3.04 5.32 2.16
N ARG A 66 1.75 4.98 2.05
CA ARG A 66 1.27 3.89 1.20
C ARG A 66 1.67 4.05 -0.26
N SER A 67 1.47 5.25 -0.82
CA SER A 67 1.85 5.56 -2.20
C SER A 67 3.35 5.43 -2.40
N LYS A 68 4.17 5.81 -1.41
CA LYS A 68 5.63 5.63 -1.46
C LYS A 68 6.01 4.15 -1.54
N VAL A 69 5.45 3.29 -0.67
CA VAL A 69 5.69 1.83 -0.72
C VAL A 69 5.25 1.27 -2.07
N ARG A 70 4.04 1.61 -2.54
CA ARG A 70 3.53 1.19 -3.85
C ARG A 70 4.47 1.60 -4.99
N ASN A 71 4.97 2.83 -4.98
CA ASN A 71 5.86 3.32 -6.04
C ASN A 71 7.28 2.75 -5.96
N MET A 72 7.70 2.20 -4.81
CA MET A 72 8.97 1.46 -4.72
C MET A 72 8.88 0.06 -5.34
N ARG A 73 7.69 -0.58 -5.32
CA ARG A 73 7.49 -1.94 -5.86
C ARG A 73 7.93 -2.09 -7.33
N PRO A 74 7.55 -1.22 -8.28
CA PRO A 74 8.02 -1.35 -9.66
C PRO A 74 9.54 -1.31 -9.80
N THR A 75 10.23 -0.49 -9.01
CA THR A 75 11.70 -0.40 -9.04
C THR A 75 12.34 -1.67 -8.48
N TYR A 76 11.79 -2.21 -7.39
CA TYR A 76 12.18 -3.51 -6.85
C TYR A 76 11.96 -4.64 -7.86
N ASN A 77 10.77 -4.71 -8.48
CA ASN A 77 10.46 -5.74 -9.48
C ASN A 77 11.42 -5.71 -10.67
N LYS A 78 11.81 -4.52 -11.15
CA LYS A 78 12.83 -4.37 -12.22
C LYS A 78 14.22 -4.86 -11.77
N ALA A 79 14.57 -4.66 -10.50
CA ALA A 79 15.81 -5.20 -9.95
C ALA A 79 15.74 -6.73 -9.84
N LYS A 80 14.58 -7.28 -9.43
CA LYS A 80 14.34 -8.73 -9.32
C LYS A 80 14.33 -9.43 -10.68
N GLU A 81 13.72 -8.81 -11.68
CA GLU A 81 13.76 -9.29 -13.07
C GLU A 81 15.19 -9.29 -13.61
N TRP A 82 15.98 -8.27 -13.29
CA TRP A 82 17.39 -8.23 -13.67
C TRP A 82 18.21 -9.32 -12.98
N GLU A 83 17.96 -9.60 -11.69
CA GLU A 83 18.59 -10.70 -10.95
C GLU A 83 18.36 -12.06 -11.63
N GLY A 84 17.14 -12.29 -12.15
CA GLY A 84 16.79 -13.51 -12.89
C GLY A 84 17.24 -13.53 -14.36
N SER A 85 17.85 -12.45 -14.86
CA SER A 85 18.24 -12.34 -16.28
C SER A 85 19.59 -13.01 -16.56
N THR A 86 19.81 -13.41 -17.81
CA THR A 86 21.09 -13.99 -18.29
C THR A 86 22.30 -13.09 -17.98
N GLY A 87 22.10 -11.77 -17.94
CA GLY A 87 23.17 -10.82 -17.60
C GLY A 87 23.69 -10.93 -16.16
N ALA A 88 22.84 -11.33 -15.21
CA ALA A 88 23.26 -11.59 -13.84
C ALA A 88 23.95 -12.96 -13.71
N GLY A 89 23.48 -13.97 -14.46
CA GLY A 89 24.06 -15.34 -14.43
C GLY A 89 25.51 -15.45 -14.90
N CYS A 90 26.03 -14.42 -15.59
CA CYS A 90 27.43 -14.36 -16.03
C CYS A 90 28.35 -13.58 -15.07
N MET A 91 27.84 -13.08 -13.94
CA MET A 91 28.58 -12.27 -12.97
C MET A 91 28.80 -13.01 -11.65
N ASP A 92 29.86 -12.66 -10.93
CA ASP A 92 30.09 -13.15 -9.56
C ASP A 92 29.08 -12.55 -8.57
N GLY A 93 28.80 -13.28 -7.48
CA GLY A 93 27.79 -12.90 -6.48
C GLY A 93 27.98 -11.50 -5.88
N ASP A 94 29.21 -11.08 -5.62
CA ASP A 94 29.50 -9.73 -5.09
C ASP A 94 29.19 -8.63 -6.11
N THR A 95 29.46 -8.90 -7.40
CA THR A 95 29.13 -7.99 -8.50
C THR A 95 27.61 -7.87 -8.65
N ILE A 96 26.89 -8.99 -8.61
CA ILE A 96 25.42 -9.01 -8.65
C ILE A 96 24.87 -8.16 -7.50
N LYS A 97 25.36 -8.37 -6.27
CA LYS A 97 24.94 -7.60 -5.10
C LYS A 97 25.15 -6.10 -5.26
N SER A 98 26.31 -5.69 -5.78
CA SER A 98 26.61 -4.28 -6.01
C SER A 98 25.65 -3.63 -7.03
N VAL A 99 25.32 -4.34 -8.11
CA VAL A 99 24.41 -3.85 -9.15
C VAL A 99 22.97 -3.78 -8.65
N LEU A 100 22.53 -4.77 -7.86
CA LEU A 100 21.20 -4.76 -7.23
C LEU A 100 21.02 -3.56 -6.31
N LEU A 101 21.98 -3.29 -5.42
CA LEU A 101 21.94 -2.12 -4.52
C LEU A 101 21.99 -0.80 -5.29
N LYS A 102 22.66 -0.76 -6.44
CA LYS A 102 22.67 0.42 -7.33
C LYS A 102 21.34 0.63 -8.04
N LYS A 103 20.66 -0.45 -8.45
CA LYS A 103 19.32 -0.40 -9.06
C LYS A 103 18.25 -0.05 -8.04
N PHE A 104 18.31 -0.65 -6.87
CA PHE A 104 17.38 -0.41 -5.78
C PHE A 104 18.08 -0.58 -4.43
N ARG A 105 18.23 0.53 -3.73
CA ARG A 105 19.02 0.63 -2.49
C ARG A 105 18.57 -0.29 -1.36
N TYR A 106 17.29 -0.66 -1.35
CA TYR A 106 16.65 -1.46 -0.31
C TYR A 106 16.26 -2.84 -0.82
N PHE A 107 17.04 -3.39 -1.76
CA PHE A 107 16.69 -4.62 -2.47
C PHE A 107 16.44 -5.78 -1.54
N TYR A 108 17.38 -6.08 -0.64
CA TYR A 108 17.29 -7.24 0.24
C TYR A 108 16.16 -7.09 1.26
N GLU A 109 15.98 -5.89 1.81
CA GLU A 109 14.89 -5.61 2.73
C GLU A 109 13.52 -5.74 2.06
N PHE A 110 13.37 -5.30 0.81
CA PHE A 110 12.14 -5.54 0.05
C PHE A 110 11.98 -7.01 -0.34
N ASP A 111 13.06 -7.73 -0.62
CA ASP A 111 13.00 -9.16 -0.94
C ASP A 111 12.52 -9.96 0.28
N ASP A 112 12.92 -9.58 1.48
CA ASP A 112 12.43 -10.18 2.71
C ASP A 112 10.93 -9.91 2.97
N ILE A 113 10.44 -8.71 2.61
CA ILE A 113 9.03 -8.32 2.79
C ILE A 113 8.13 -8.92 1.69
N PHE A 114 8.56 -8.85 0.43
CA PHE A 114 7.74 -9.10 -0.76
C PHE A 114 8.21 -10.27 -1.61
N GLY A 115 9.46 -10.71 -1.52
CA GLY A 115 10.03 -11.78 -2.35
C GLY A 115 9.29 -13.11 -2.21
N ALA A 116 8.88 -13.46 -1.00
CA ALA A 116 8.02 -14.64 -0.77
C ALA A 116 6.56 -14.46 -1.23
N ARG A 117 6.10 -13.21 -1.43
CA ARG A 117 4.70 -12.85 -1.73
C ARG A 117 4.44 -12.58 -3.21
N LEU A 118 5.48 -12.43 -4.03
CA LEU A 118 5.35 -12.15 -5.46
C LEU A 118 4.68 -13.28 -6.25
N ASN A 119 4.59 -14.49 -5.69
CA ASN A 119 3.83 -15.58 -6.29
C ASN A 119 2.30 -15.45 -6.13
N ALA A 120 1.81 -14.51 -5.31
CA ALA A 120 0.37 -14.33 -5.04
C ALA A 120 -0.20 -12.95 -5.37
N CYS A 121 0.65 -11.92 -5.59
CA CYS A 121 0.19 -10.52 -5.67
C CYS A 121 -0.25 -10.07 -7.09
N ALA A 122 -0.03 -10.90 -8.12
CA ALA A 122 -0.47 -10.58 -9.49
C ALA A 122 -2.01 -10.57 -9.67
N VAL A 123 -2.78 -11.02 -8.67
CA VAL A 123 -4.24 -11.19 -8.79
C VAL A 123 -5.06 -10.12 -8.04
N VAL A 124 -4.44 -9.28 -7.19
CA VAL A 124 -5.20 -8.44 -6.24
C VAL A 124 -5.32 -6.96 -6.65
N GLU A 125 -4.55 -6.48 -7.63
CA GLU A 125 -4.57 -5.05 -7.98
C GLU A 125 -5.86 -4.59 -8.71
N GLU A 126 -6.68 -5.49 -9.28
CA GLU A 126 -7.93 -5.10 -9.95
C GLU A 126 -9.13 -4.83 -9.01
N ILE A 127 -9.12 -5.30 -7.76
CA ILE A 127 -10.33 -5.24 -6.90
C ILE A 127 -10.38 -3.96 -6.04
N MET A 128 -9.27 -3.22 -5.86
CA MET A 128 -9.22 -2.08 -4.93
C MET A 128 -9.62 -0.72 -5.51
N GLU A 129 -9.93 -0.62 -6.81
CA GLU A 129 -10.28 0.67 -7.42
C GLU A 129 -11.77 1.04 -7.24
N SER A 130 -12.60 0.12 -6.72
CA SER A 130 -14.07 0.28 -6.65
C SER A 130 -14.63 0.84 -5.33
N ALA A 131 -13.81 1.01 -4.28
CA ALA A 131 -14.29 1.39 -2.95
C ALA A 131 -13.83 2.79 -2.53
N ASP A 132 -14.15 3.80 -3.35
CA ASP A 132 -14.18 5.21 -2.93
C ASP A 132 -15.53 5.80 -3.34
N THR A 133 -16.62 5.25 -2.79
CA THR A 133 -17.92 5.92 -2.80
C THR A 133 -18.24 6.38 -1.38
N THR A 134 -18.32 7.70 -1.29
CA THR A 134 -18.77 8.54 -0.19
C THR A 134 -19.93 7.89 0.58
N ILE A 135 -19.69 7.49 1.84
CA ILE A 135 -20.78 7.26 2.78
C ILE A 135 -21.06 8.63 3.43
N GLU A 136 -22.08 9.32 2.93
CA GLU A 136 -22.66 10.44 3.65
C GLU A 136 -23.28 9.94 4.95
N VAL A 137 -22.88 10.58 6.04
CA VAL A 137 -23.35 10.32 7.40
C VAL A 137 -24.80 10.79 7.50
N LEU A 138 -25.77 9.85 7.41
CA LEU A 138 -27.12 10.09 7.91
C LEU A 138 -27.17 9.82 9.41
N SER A 139 -27.78 10.76 10.12
CA SER A 139 -27.86 10.88 11.58
C SER A 139 -28.52 9.68 12.28
N PRO A 140 -28.25 9.48 13.59
CA PRO A 140 -28.76 8.33 14.34
C PRO A 140 -30.26 8.46 14.61
N VAL A 141 -31.03 7.43 14.23
CA VAL A 141 -32.42 7.22 14.66
C VAL A 141 -32.40 6.65 16.08
N GLN A 142 -33.01 7.36 17.02
CA GLN A 142 -33.27 6.87 18.37
C GLN A 142 -34.41 5.84 18.33
N ILE A 143 -34.15 4.63 18.82
CA ILE A 143 -35.16 3.59 19.00
C ILE A 143 -35.44 3.52 20.50
N GLU A 144 -36.62 3.99 20.91
CA GLU A 144 -37.17 3.73 22.24
C GLU A 144 -37.69 2.29 22.30
N ILE A 145 -37.19 1.51 23.26
CA ILE A 145 -37.65 0.14 23.53
C ILE A 145 -38.75 0.23 24.61
N PRO A 146 -39.95 -0.32 24.39
CA PRO A 146 -40.97 -0.35 25.43
C PRO A 146 -40.65 -1.42 26.48
N VAL A 147 -40.68 -1.00 27.75
CA VAL A 147 -40.56 -1.85 28.94
C VAL A 147 -41.77 -2.78 29.03
N VAL A 148 -41.55 -4.09 29.02
CA VAL A 148 -42.56 -5.10 29.36
C VAL A 148 -42.31 -5.54 30.80
N ASN A 149 -43.27 -5.24 31.69
CA ASN A 149 -43.29 -5.66 33.08
C ASN A 149 -43.79 -7.11 33.17
N GLU A 150 -42.96 -8.02 33.67
CA GLU A 150 -43.41 -9.35 34.09
C GLU A 150 -44.15 -9.24 35.42
N THR A 151 -45.42 -9.62 35.43
CA THR A 151 -46.23 -9.76 36.65
C THR A 151 -46.17 -11.21 37.11
N VAL A 152 -45.64 -11.40 38.33
CA VAL A 152 -45.71 -12.61 39.14
C VAL A 152 -47.17 -12.99 39.37
N THR A 153 -47.55 -14.26 39.20
CA THR A 153 -48.74 -14.84 39.84
C THR A 153 -48.56 -16.35 40.04
N THR A 154 -48.30 -16.73 41.30
CA THR A 154 -48.61 -18.04 41.88
C THR A 154 -50.10 -18.03 42.28
N PRO A 155 -50.90 -19.10 42.09
CA PRO A 155 -51.22 -20.05 43.17
C PRO A 155 -51.54 -21.48 42.62
N ARG A 156 -51.77 -22.58 43.36
CA ARG A 156 -52.06 -22.88 44.76
C ARG A 156 -51.65 -24.32 45.02
#